data_AF-A0A3D2JCF2-F1
#
_entry.id   AF-A0A3D2JCF2-F1
#
_cell.length_a   1.000
_cell.length_b   1.000
_cell.length_c   1.000
_cell.angle_alpha   90.00
_cell.angle_beta   90.00
_cell.angle_gamma   90.00
#
_symmetry.space_group_name_H-M   'P 1'
#
loop_
_entity.id
_entity.type
_entity.pdbx_description
1 polymer ?
#
loop_
_entity_poly.entity_id
_entity_poly.type
_entity_poly.pdbx_seq_one_letter_code
_entity_poly.pdbx_strand_id
1 'polypeptide(L)'
;MTDNNRQTQWDEMYACLSKTPDKLGRGIDAGIMDTVVVLNLLEMPTTMSCEGHLERAAANPWVHVGNHEGDKEFEGYFQLMQEARNAHEQGQPSKHLFEQAHAKRRAVRQKQLVFRQKLVDYLDMFYTQRFVPYDMRLVIQDLGDGTSRLENQGADLQEIVSLEEKQQKLLEYQAEMQAFTTFLKEQFFQKPLQEM
;
A
#
# COMPACT_ATOMS: atom_id res chain seq x y z
N MET A 1 21.50 -4.03 24.19
CA MET A 1 20.44 -3.07 24.62
C MET A 1 19.60 -2.57 23.44
N THR A 2 19.59 -3.26 22.30
CA THR A 2 18.91 -2.85 21.05
C THR A 2 17.47 -3.37 20.94
N ASP A 3 17.20 -4.56 21.48
CA ASP A 3 15.91 -5.25 21.28
C ASP A 3 14.75 -4.55 22.00
N ASN A 4 15.02 -3.93 23.14
CA ASN A 4 14.00 -3.23 23.93
C ASN A 4 13.45 -1.99 23.21
N ASN A 5 14.27 -1.28 22.42
CA ASN A 5 13.84 -0.09 21.69
C ASN A 5 12.94 -0.44 20.50
N ARG A 6 13.30 -1.48 19.72
CA ARG A 6 12.49 -1.92 18.58
C ARG A 6 11.13 -2.47 19.01
N GLN A 7 11.07 -3.18 20.14
CA GLN A 7 9.79 -3.63 20.69
C GLN A 7 8.93 -2.44 21.12
N THR A 8 9.51 -1.42 21.75
CA THR A 8 8.77 -0.18 22.08
C THR A 8 8.22 0.50 20.83
N GLN A 9 9.04 0.67 19.77
CA GLN A 9 8.57 1.25 18.50
C GLN A 9 7.43 0.44 17.88
N TRP A 10 7.52 -0.89 17.94
CA TRP A 10 6.46 -1.79 17.50
C TRP A 10 5.16 -1.54 18.26
N ASP A 11 5.23 -1.57 19.60
CA ASP A 11 4.07 -1.41 20.47
C ASP A 11 3.42 -0.03 20.30
N GLU A 12 4.24 1.02 20.17
CA GLU A 12 3.78 2.39 19.91
C GLU A 12 3.09 2.52 18.55
N MET A 13 3.69 1.98 17.48
CA MET A 13 3.09 2.00 16.14
C MET A 13 1.79 1.20 16.11
N TYR A 14 1.77 0.02 16.71
CA TYR A 14 0.58 -0.82 16.83
C TYR A 14 -0.53 -0.08 17.58
N ALA A 15 -0.22 0.54 18.72
CA ALA A 15 -1.17 1.31 19.51
C ALA A 15 -1.68 2.56 18.78
N CYS A 16 -0.83 3.21 17.98
CA CYS A 16 -1.20 4.34 17.13
C CYS A 16 -2.21 3.90 16.06
N LEU A 17 -1.87 2.89 15.26
CA LEU A 17 -2.70 2.40 14.16
C LEU A 17 -4.02 1.77 14.62
N SER A 18 -4.01 1.09 15.78
CA SER A 18 -5.24 0.53 16.38
C SER A 18 -6.29 1.58 16.75
N LYS A 19 -5.89 2.85 16.89
CA LYS A 19 -6.77 3.98 17.23
C LYS A 19 -7.21 4.78 16.01
N THR A 20 -6.76 4.43 14.81
CA THR A 20 -7.06 5.14 13.57
C THR A 20 -8.13 4.38 12.79
N PRO A 21 -9.43 4.68 13.03
CA PRO A 21 -10.49 4.09 12.22
C PRO A 21 -10.45 4.64 10.79
N ASP A 22 -10.94 3.86 9.84
CA ASP A 22 -11.23 4.32 8.49
C ASP A 22 -12.35 5.37 8.48
N LYS A 23 -12.67 5.89 7.30
CA LYS A 23 -13.75 6.89 7.11
C LYS A 23 -15.15 6.34 7.45
N LEU A 24 -15.29 5.04 7.71
CA LEU A 24 -16.52 4.36 8.11
C LEU A 24 -16.51 3.97 9.60
N GLY A 25 -15.48 4.35 10.36
CA GLY A 25 -15.35 4.03 11.78
C GLY A 25 -14.79 2.63 12.08
N ARG A 26 -14.29 1.90 11.07
CA ARG A 26 -13.76 0.54 11.21
C ARG A 26 -12.24 0.56 11.39
N GLY A 27 -11.74 -0.25 12.32
CA GLY A 27 -10.29 -0.44 12.47
C GLY A 27 -9.68 -1.25 11.32
N ILE A 28 -8.36 -1.32 11.29
CA ILE A 28 -7.62 -2.20 10.39
C ILE A 28 -7.93 -3.66 10.73
N ASP A 29 -8.13 -4.48 9.69
CA ASP A 29 -8.39 -5.91 9.81
C ASP A 29 -7.24 -6.63 10.55
N ALA A 30 -7.57 -7.50 11.50
CA ALA A 30 -6.58 -8.12 12.39
C ALA A 30 -5.55 -8.97 11.62
N GLY A 31 -5.95 -9.64 10.53
CA GLY A 31 -5.07 -10.49 9.73
C GLY A 31 -4.03 -9.72 8.90
N ILE A 32 -4.18 -8.40 8.76
CA ILE A 32 -3.23 -7.54 8.02
C ILE A 32 -2.57 -6.44 8.87
N MET A 33 -2.99 -6.27 10.14
CA MET A 33 -2.47 -5.24 11.04
C MET A 33 -0.93 -5.25 11.13
N ASP A 34 -0.32 -6.41 11.35
CA ASP A 34 1.14 -6.55 11.46
C ASP A 34 1.86 -6.10 10.18
N THR A 35 1.26 -6.35 9.01
CA THR A 35 1.77 -5.88 7.72
C THR A 35 1.79 -4.36 7.67
N VAL A 36 0.69 -3.73 8.08
CA VAL A 36 0.57 -2.26 8.12
C VAL A 36 1.58 -1.67 9.10
N VAL A 37 1.70 -2.24 10.30
CA VAL A 37 2.66 -1.80 11.33
C VAL A 37 4.09 -1.86 10.81
N VAL A 38 4.52 -3.01 10.28
CA VAL A 38 5.92 -3.17 9.86
C VAL A 38 6.27 -2.32 8.64
N LEU A 39 5.35 -2.11 7.69
CA LEU A 39 5.56 -1.20 6.57
C LEU A 39 5.81 0.23 7.05
N ASN A 40 5.00 0.74 7.99
CA ASN A 40 5.20 2.08 8.55
C ASN A 40 6.52 2.20 9.32
N LEU A 41 6.89 1.18 10.11
CA LEU A 41 8.19 1.14 10.81
C LEU A 41 9.39 1.09 9.87
N LEU A 42 9.22 0.54 8.67
CA LEU A 42 10.23 0.53 7.60
C LEU A 42 10.15 1.78 6.70
N GLU A 43 9.47 2.84 7.17
CA GLU A 43 9.30 4.12 6.49
C GLU A 43 8.66 3.98 5.10
N MET A 44 7.70 3.07 4.99
CA MET A 44 6.81 2.92 3.85
C MET A 44 5.39 3.21 4.34
N PRO A 45 4.98 4.49 4.40
CA PRO A 45 3.69 4.87 4.96
C PRO A 45 2.54 4.18 4.25
N THR A 46 1.49 3.86 5.00
CA THR A 46 0.31 3.17 4.47
C THR A 46 -0.93 4.05 4.60
N THR A 47 -1.79 4.06 3.59
CA THR A 47 -3.02 4.88 3.61
C THR A 47 -4.29 4.06 3.76
N MET A 48 -4.31 2.83 3.23
CA MET A 48 -5.47 1.92 3.30
C MET A 48 -5.00 0.46 3.24
N SER A 49 -5.80 -0.45 3.77
CA SER A 49 -5.53 -1.88 3.69
C SER A 49 -6.83 -2.70 3.79
N CYS A 50 -6.75 -3.97 3.42
CA CYS A 50 -7.80 -4.96 3.64
C CYS A 50 -7.18 -6.35 3.69
N GLU A 51 -7.66 -7.23 4.57
CA GLU A 51 -7.16 -8.62 4.65
C GLU A 51 -7.75 -9.54 3.56
N GLY A 52 -8.72 -9.05 2.79
CA GLY A 52 -9.49 -9.79 1.79
C GLY A 52 -10.70 -10.48 2.40
N HIS A 53 -11.88 -10.26 1.82
CA HIS A 53 -13.14 -10.81 2.31
C HIS A 53 -13.94 -11.44 1.17
N LEU A 54 -14.56 -12.60 1.41
CA LEU A 54 -15.36 -13.30 0.38
C LEU A 54 -16.67 -12.58 0.06
N GLU A 55 -17.25 -11.92 1.06
CA GLU A 55 -18.58 -11.31 0.99
C GLU A 55 -18.54 -9.84 0.56
N ARG A 56 -17.35 -9.23 0.55
CA ARG A 56 -17.17 -7.79 0.35
C ARG A 56 -15.87 -7.50 -0.39
N ALA A 57 -15.96 -6.72 -1.47
CA ALA A 57 -14.81 -6.27 -2.25
C ALA A 57 -13.95 -7.42 -2.83
N ALA A 58 -12.64 -7.23 -2.90
CA ALA A 58 -11.69 -8.16 -3.51
C ALA A 58 -11.30 -9.28 -2.52
N ALA A 59 -11.30 -10.52 -2.99
CA ALA A 59 -10.97 -11.72 -2.22
C ALA A 59 -9.45 -11.95 -2.15
N ASN A 60 -8.70 -10.90 -1.79
CA ASN A 60 -7.26 -10.93 -1.60
C ASN A 60 -6.83 -9.84 -0.60
N PRO A 61 -5.74 -10.06 0.16
CA PRO A 61 -5.15 -9.03 0.97
C PRO A 61 -4.49 -7.96 0.08
N TRP A 62 -4.56 -6.71 0.51
CA TRP A 62 -3.85 -5.62 -0.14
C TRP A 62 -3.53 -4.48 0.82
N VAL A 63 -2.46 -3.73 0.53
CA VAL A 63 -2.06 -2.52 1.26
C VAL A 63 -1.74 -1.41 0.27
N HIS A 64 -2.30 -0.21 0.48
CA HIS A 64 -1.89 1.00 -0.22
C HIS A 64 -0.69 1.62 0.51
N VAL A 65 0.43 1.70 -0.20
CA VAL A 65 1.70 2.28 0.26
C VAL A 65 1.92 3.61 -0.45
N GLY A 66 2.02 4.65 0.36
CA GLY A 66 2.16 6.03 -0.06
C GLY A 66 1.82 6.98 1.08
N ASN A 67 2.06 8.27 0.88
CA ASN A 67 1.73 9.30 1.83
C ASN A 67 0.92 10.42 1.14
N HIS A 68 -0.37 10.51 1.43
CA HIS A 68 -1.22 11.58 0.93
C HIS A 68 -1.64 12.58 2.01
N GLU A 69 -1.42 12.26 3.28
CA GLU A 69 -1.92 13.09 4.36
C GLU A 69 -1.17 14.42 4.41
N GLY A 70 -1.91 15.51 4.21
CA GLY A 70 -1.37 16.86 4.21
C GLY A 70 -0.53 17.25 2.98
N ASP A 71 -0.48 16.41 1.93
CA ASP A 71 0.24 16.79 0.70
C ASP A 71 -0.61 17.78 -0.11
N LYS A 72 -0.33 19.08 0.09
CA LYS A 72 -0.94 20.19 -0.65
C LYS A 72 -0.79 20.06 -2.17
N GLU A 73 0.22 19.34 -2.66
CA GLU A 73 0.37 19.10 -4.09
C GLU A 73 -0.63 18.06 -4.62
N PHE A 74 -0.97 17.07 -3.80
CA PHE A 74 -2.00 16.08 -4.12
C PHE A 74 -3.38 16.75 -4.16
N GLU A 75 -3.73 17.53 -3.13
CA GLU A 75 -4.97 18.31 -3.10
C GLU A 75 -5.05 19.28 -4.29
N GLY A 76 -3.97 20.02 -4.55
CA GLY A 76 -3.89 20.96 -5.67
C GLY A 76 -3.99 20.28 -7.04
N TYR A 77 -3.56 19.03 -7.18
CA TYR A 77 -3.74 18.25 -8.40
C TYR A 77 -5.23 17.98 -8.68
N PHE A 78 -5.99 17.48 -7.69
CA PHE A 78 -7.42 17.20 -7.89
C PHE A 78 -8.21 18.46 -8.20
N GLN A 79 -7.90 19.56 -7.49
CA GLN A 79 -8.54 20.84 -7.75
C GLN A 79 -8.29 21.31 -9.19
N LEU A 80 -7.04 21.32 -9.65
CA LEU A 80 -6.71 21.73 -11.02
C LEU A 80 -7.32 20.80 -12.08
N MET A 81 -7.37 19.49 -11.82
CA MET A 81 -8.02 18.55 -12.74
C MET A 81 -9.52 18.81 -12.85
N GLN A 82 -10.19 19.12 -11.75
CA GLN A 82 -11.61 19.45 -11.74
C GLN A 82 -11.86 20.77 -12.48
N GLU A 83 -11.06 21.81 -12.19
CA GLU A 83 -11.13 23.10 -12.89
C GLU A 83 -10.89 22.95 -14.40
N ALA A 84 -9.88 22.15 -14.80
CA ALA A 84 -9.58 21.88 -16.20
C ALA A 84 -10.72 21.17 -16.93
N ARG A 85 -11.37 20.18 -16.29
CA ARG A 85 -12.54 19.48 -16.83
C ARG A 85 -13.72 20.42 -17.00
N ASN A 86 -14.05 21.19 -15.97
CA ASN A 86 -15.14 22.16 -16.02
C ASN A 86 -14.94 23.20 -17.13
N ALA A 87 -13.73 23.74 -17.26
CA ALA A 87 -13.40 24.68 -18.34
C ALA A 87 -13.54 24.02 -19.72
N HIS A 88 -13.08 22.77 -19.88
CA HIS A 88 -13.19 22.03 -21.13
C HIS A 88 -14.65 21.78 -21.53
N GLU A 89 -15.48 21.34 -20.59
CA GLU A 89 -16.91 21.10 -20.81
C GLU A 89 -17.67 22.38 -21.19
N GLN A 90 -17.21 23.54 -20.70
CA GLN A 90 -17.76 24.85 -21.04
C GLN A 90 -17.17 25.44 -22.34
N GLY A 91 -16.30 24.71 -23.05
CA GLY A 91 -15.63 25.20 -24.27
C GLY A 91 -14.58 26.29 -24.00
N GLN A 92 -14.14 26.46 -22.76
CA GLN A 92 -13.12 27.42 -22.37
C GLN A 92 -11.71 26.84 -22.53
N PRO A 93 -10.67 27.69 -22.71
CA PRO A 93 -9.28 27.22 -22.77
C PRO A 93 -8.85 26.53 -21.47
N SER A 94 -8.65 25.21 -21.51
CA SER A 94 -8.30 24.40 -20.33
C SER A 94 -6.89 23.80 -20.37
N LYS A 95 -6.19 23.91 -21.51
CA LYS A 95 -4.87 23.27 -21.73
C LYS A 95 -3.85 23.61 -20.64
N HIS A 96 -3.74 24.87 -20.26
CA HIS A 96 -2.81 25.33 -19.23
C HIS A 96 -3.12 24.74 -17.85
N LEU A 97 -4.41 24.57 -17.51
CA LEU A 97 -4.84 23.94 -16.26
C LEU A 97 -4.45 22.45 -16.22
N PHE A 98 -4.62 21.74 -17.34
CA PHE A 98 -4.13 20.36 -17.46
C PHE A 98 -2.61 20.27 -17.33
N GLU A 99 -1.85 21.18 -17.95
CA GLU A 99 -0.40 21.22 -17.83
C GLU A 99 0.06 21.44 -16.38
N GLN A 100 -0.56 22.36 -15.65
CA GLN A 100 -0.29 22.59 -14.23
C GLN A 100 -0.66 21.36 -13.38
N ALA A 101 -1.82 20.76 -13.62
CA ALA A 101 -2.26 19.55 -12.93
C ALA A 101 -1.26 18.41 -13.13
N HIS A 102 -0.82 18.19 -14.38
CA HIS A 102 0.19 17.19 -14.69
C HIS A 102 1.54 17.48 -14.02
N ALA A 103 1.95 18.75 -13.92
CA ALA A 103 3.16 19.12 -13.21
C ALA A 103 3.09 18.77 -11.71
N LYS A 104 1.98 19.10 -11.03
CA LYS A 104 1.75 18.72 -9.63
C LYS A 104 1.70 17.21 -9.44
N ARG A 105 0.99 16.49 -10.32
CA ARG A 105 0.94 15.02 -10.29
C ARG A 105 2.33 14.41 -10.39
N ARG A 106 3.21 14.95 -11.27
CA ARG A 106 4.59 14.46 -11.39
C ARG A 106 5.38 14.67 -10.10
N ALA A 107 5.26 15.84 -9.47
CA ALA A 107 5.96 16.15 -8.22
C ALA A 107 5.48 15.26 -7.06
N VAL A 108 4.17 15.05 -6.92
CA VAL A 108 3.63 14.07 -5.95
C VAL A 108 4.17 12.67 -6.25
N ARG A 109 4.06 12.21 -7.51
CA ARG A 109 4.52 10.88 -7.92
C ARG A 109 5.99 10.66 -7.57
N GLN A 110 6.85 11.64 -7.79
CA GLN A 110 8.28 11.55 -7.44
C GLN A 110 8.51 11.27 -5.96
N LYS A 111 7.76 11.91 -5.07
CA LYS A 111 7.84 11.65 -3.62
C LYS A 111 7.40 10.22 -3.30
N GLN A 112 6.31 9.75 -3.91
CA GLN A 112 5.77 8.41 -3.66
C GLN A 112 6.67 7.29 -4.20
N LEU A 113 7.37 7.53 -5.31
CA LEU A 113 8.25 6.53 -5.93
C LEU A 113 9.40 6.10 -5.01
N VAL A 114 9.79 6.91 -4.03
CA VAL A 114 10.78 6.52 -3.01
C VAL A 114 10.26 5.34 -2.17
N PHE A 115 8.99 5.37 -1.76
CA PHE A 115 8.37 4.27 -1.02
C PHE A 115 8.22 3.03 -1.91
N ARG A 116 7.84 3.23 -3.18
CA ARG A 116 7.77 2.15 -4.17
C ARG A 116 9.13 1.47 -4.36
N GLN A 117 10.21 2.24 -4.44
CA GLN A 117 11.56 1.68 -4.59
C GLN A 117 11.93 0.82 -3.38
N LYS A 118 11.70 1.30 -2.15
CA LYS A 118 11.93 0.48 -0.94
C LYS A 118 11.14 -0.82 -0.96
N LEU A 119 9.88 -0.75 -1.39
CA LEU A 119 9.02 -1.94 -1.48
C LEU A 119 9.52 -2.93 -2.54
N VAL A 120 10.01 -2.44 -3.69
CA VAL A 120 10.68 -3.27 -4.71
C VAL A 120 11.90 -3.97 -4.12
N ASP A 121 12.76 -3.24 -3.40
CA ASP A 121 13.97 -3.81 -2.81
C ASP A 121 13.64 -4.95 -1.83
N TYR A 122 12.63 -4.77 -0.97
CA TYR A 122 12.19 -5.82 -0.06
C TYR A 122 11.53 -7.01 -0.77
N LEU A 123 10.74 -6.78 -1.83
CA LEU A 123 10.14 -7.87 -2.61
C LEU A 123 11.22 -8.66 -3.37
N ASP A 124 12.23 -7.99 -3.92
CA ASP A 124 13.37 -8.64 -4.58
C ASP A 124 14.13 -9.54 -3.60
N MET A 125 14.46 -9.01 -2.41
CA MET A 125 15.07 -9.79 -1.32
C MET A 125 14.20 -10.98 -0.89
N PHE A 126 12.89 -10.75 -0.71
CA PHE A 126 11.95 -11.79 -0.32
C PHE A 126 11.90 -12.91 -1.37
N TYR A 127 11.83 -12.58 -2.66
CA TYR A 127 11.68 -13.57 -3.72
C TYR A 127 12.98 -14.17 -4.26
N THR A 128 14.15 -13.66 -3.89
CA THR A 128 15.47 -14.09 -4.43
C THR A 128 15.68 -15.62 -4.40
N GLN A 129 15.20 -16.32 -3.37
CA GLN A 129 15.35 -17.78 -3.23
C GLN A 129 14.02 -18.52 -3.01
N ARG A 130 12.88 -17.87 -3.28
CA ARG A 130 11.55 -18.46 -3.09
C ARG A 130 10.98 -18.93 -4.43
N PHE A 131 10.45 -20.15 -4.44
CA PHE A 131 9.63 -20.63 -5.54
C PHE A 131 8.15 -20.58 -5.14
N VAL A 132 7.44 -19.59 -5.68
CA VAL A 132 6.01 -19.36 -5.43
C VAL A 132 5.28 -19.30 -6.79
N PRO A 133 4.09 -19.93 -6.94
CA PRO A 133 3.25 -19.78 -8.12
C PRO A 133 3.03 -18.31 -8.49
N TYR A 134 3.00 -18.01 -9.79
CA TYR A 134 3.03 -16.63 -10.26
C TYR A 134 1.82 -15.81 -9.78
N ASP A 135 0.63 -16.41 -9.75
CA ASP A 135 -0.61 -15.79 -9.28
C ASP A 135 -0.59 -15.46 -7.78
N MET A 136 0.17 -16.21 -6.99
CA MET A 136 0.31 -15.98 -5.55
C MET A 136 1.32 -14.89 -5.21
N ARG A 137 2.27 -14.58 -6.10
CA ARG A 137 3.32 -13.59 -5.81
C ARG A 137 2.74 -12.22 -5.52
N LEU A 138 3.30 -11.53 -4.54
CA LEU A 138 3.01 -10.14 -4.29
C LEU A 138 3.64 -9.26 -5.38
N VAL A 139 2.87 -8.29 -5.85
CA VAL A 139 3.26 -7.32 -6.86
C VAL A 139 2.82 -5.92 -6.44
N ILE A 140 3.35 -4.93 -7.16
CA ILE A 140 3.05 -3.53 -6.93
C ILE A 140 2.23 -2.99 -8.10
N GLN A 141 0.98 -2.64 -7.84
CA GLN A 141 0.12 -1.92 -8.78
C GLN A 141 0.26 -0.41 -8.60
N ASP A 142 0.27 0.33 -9.70
CA ASP A 142 0.28 1.78 -9.69
C ASP A 142 -1.16 2.32 -9.68
N LEU A 143 -1.56 3.03 -8.62
CA LEU A 143 -2.89 3.64 -8.52
C LEU A 143 -2.99 4.98 -9.27
N GLY A 144 -1.91 5.37 -9.96
CA GLY A 144 -1.89 6.50 -10.89
C GLY A 144 -1.51 7.83 -10.25
N ASP A 145 -1.76 8.02 -8.96
CA ASP A 145 -1.34 9.22 -8.22
C ASP A 145 0.06 9.10 -7.59
N GLY A 146 0.74 7.98 -7.83
CA GLY A 146 2.04 7.65 -7.27
C GLY A 146 1.94 6.64 -6.12
N THR A 147 0.77 6.48 -5.51
CA THR A 147 0.54 5.44 -4.51
C THR A 147 0.56 4.07 -5.15
N SER A 148 1.06 3.13 -4.37
CA SER A 148 1.32 1.77 -4.77
C SER A 148 0.34 0.87 -4.04
N ARG A 149 -0.31 -0.07 -4.72
CA ARG A 149 -0.99 -1.17 -4.05
C ARG A 149 -0.09 -2.39 -4.05
N LEU A 150 0.23 -2.90 -2.87
CA LEU A 150 0.83 -4.21 -2.67
C LEU A 150 -0.30 -5.24 -2.61
N GLU A 151 -0.32 -6.22 -3.51
CA GLU A 151 -1.31 -7.30 -3.53
C GLU A 151 -0.81 -8.51 -4.32
N ASN A 152 -1.54 -9.63 -4.29
CA ASN A 152 -1.19 -10.82 -5.08
C ASN A 152 -1.46 -10.59 -6.59
N GLN A 153 -0.56 -11.07 -7.45
CA GLN A 153 -0.66 -10.92 -8.91
C GLN A 153 -1.96 -11.49 -9.50
N GLY A 154 -2.51 -12.53 -8.90
CA GLY A 154 -3.76 -13.17 -9.30
C GLY A 154 -5.02 -12.55 -8.68
N ALA A 155 -4.92 -11.42 -7.97
CA ALA A 155 -6.06 -10.77 -7.30
C ALA A 155 -7.28 -10.62 -8.22
N ASP A 156 -7.10 -10.07 -9.43
CA ASP A 156 -8.19 -9.84 -10.38
C ASP A 156 -8.80 -11.15 -10.93
N LEU A 157 -8.04 -12.25 -10.93
CA LEU A 157 -8.53 -13.56 -11.40
C LEU A 157 -9.59 -14.14 -10.47
N GLN A 158 -9.71 -13.62 -9.24
CA GLN A 158 -10.76 -13.98 -8.29
C GLN A 158 -12.17 -13.70 -8.84
N GLU A 159 -12.32 -12.83 -9.83
CA GLU A 159 -13.64 -12.51 -10.41
C GLU A 159 -14.22 -13.62 -11.30
N ILE A 160 -13.37 -14.50 -11.84
CA ILE A 160 -13.76 -15.49 -12.85
C ILE A 160 -13.70 -16.95 -12.36
N VAL A 161 -13.30 -17.18 -11.11
CA VAL A 161 -13.21 -18.52 -10.51
C VAL A 161 -14.47 -18.84 -9.68
N SER A 162 -14.67 -20.12 -9.39
CA SER A 162 -15.77 -20.57 -8.52
C SER A 162 -15.60 -20.06 -7.07
N LEU A 163 -16.68 -20.09 -6.29
CA LEU A 163 -16.62 -19.69 -4.86
C LEU A 163 -15.65 -20.58 -4.06
N GLU A 164 -15.60 -21.87 -4.36
CA GLU A 164 -14.69 -22.83 -3.71
C GLU A 164 -13.22 -22.51 -4.03
N GLU A 165 -12.90 -22.27 -5.30
CA GLU A 165 -11.55 -21.83 -5.70
C GLU A 165 -11.18 -20.47 -5.11
N LYS A 166 -12.13 -19.53 -5.07
CA LYS A 166 -11.95 -18.21 -4.44
C LYS A 166 -11.63 -18.32 -2.95
N GLN A 167 -12.34 -19.18 -2.23
CA GLN A 167 -12.06 -19.48 -0.82
C GLN A 167 -10.66 -20.03 -0.63
N GLN A 168 -10.27 -21.01 -1.44
CA GLN A 168 -8.94 -21.62 -1.39
C GLN A 168 -7.85 -20.60 -1.70
N LYS A 169 -8.04 -19.79 -2.75
CA LYS A 169 -7.06 -18.77 -3.16
C LYS A 169 -6.93 -17.64 -2.17
N LEU A 170 -8.01 -17.20 -1.53
CA LEU A 170 -7.94 -16.19 -0.47
C LEU A 170 -6.99 -16.66 0.66
N LEU A 171 -7.09 -17.92 1.08
CA LEU A 171 -6.19 -18.49 2.09
C LEU A 171 -4.73 -18.50 1.63
N GLU A 172 -4.50 -18.91 0.38
CA GLU A 172 -3.16 -18.91 -0.24
C GLU A 172 -2.56 -17.49 -0.32
N TYR A 173 -3.38 -16.51 -0.68
CA TYR A 173 -2.98 -15.11 -0.80
C TYR A 173 -2.70 -14.47 0.56
N GLN A 174 -3.54 -14.74 1.56
CA GLN A 174 -3.31 -14.34 2.95
C GLN A 174 -2.03 -14.97 3.51
N ALA A 175 -1.78 -16.25 3.23
CA ALA A 175 -0.57 -16.92 3.66
C ALA A 175 0.70 -16.30 3.05
N GLU A 176 0.69 -15.94 1.77
CA GLU A 176 1.83 -15.29 1.14
C GLU A 176 2.04 -13.86 1.67
N MET A 177 0.97 -13.10 1.91
CA MET A 177 1.06 -11.79 2.58
C MET A 177 1.67 -11.93 3.97
N GLN A 178 1.23 -12.90 4.77
CA GLN A 178 1.80 -13.16 6.10
C GLN A 178 3.26 -13.61 6.05
N ALA A 179 3.64 -14.43 5.07
CA ALA A 179 5.03 -14.81 4.88
C ALA A 179 5.92 -13.59 4.58
N PHE A 180 5.44 -12.66 3.75
CA PHE A 180 6.13 -11.40 3.50
C PHE A 180 6.19 -10.53 4.75
N THR A 181 5.10 -10.45 5.52
CA THR A 181 5.07 -9.73 6.81
C THR A 181 6.08 -10.27 7.80
N THR A 182 6.18 -11.59 7.97
CA THR A 182 7.20 -12.21 8.83
C THR A 182 8.59 -11.84 8.35
N PHE A 183 8.86 -11.92 7.05
CA PHE A 183 10.15 -11.48 6.48
C PHE A 183 10.45 -10.01 6.80
N LEU A 184 9.50 -9.08 6.60
CA LEU A 184 9.69 -7.67 6.94
C LEU A 184 9.95 -7.46 8.43
N LYS A 185 9.25 -8.20 9.30
CA LYS A 185 9.47 -8.14 10.75
C LYS A 185 10.88 -8.58 11.10
N GLU A 186 11.38 -9.66 10.50
CA GLU A 186 12.76 -10.10 10.66
C GLU A 186 13.74 -9.01 10.21
N GLN A 187 13.52 -8.38 9.05
CA GLN A 187 14.36 -7.28 8.57
C GLN A 187 14.35 -6.07 9.52
N PHE A 188 13.19 -5.74 10.10
CA PHE A 188 13.09 -4.70 11.12
C PHE A 188 13.87 -5.11 12.37
N PHE A 189 13.57 -6.23 13.00
CA PHE A 189 14.20 -6.62 14.27
C PHE A 189 15.70 -6.96 14.16
N GLN A 190 16.20 -7.40 13.00
CA GLN A 190 17.61 -7.76 12.81
C GLN A 190 18.54 -6.56 12.52
N LYS A 191 18.04 -5.44 11.98
CA LYS A 191 18.90 -4.27 11.72
C LYS A 191 19.36 -3.68 13.07
N PRO A 192 20.66 -3.45 13.31
CA PRO A 192 21.09 -2.61 14.42
C PRO A 192 20.59 -1.17 14.23
N LEU A 193 20.33 -0.44 15.31
CA LEU A 193 20.21 1.02 15.23
C LEU A 193 21.59 1.56 14.82
N GLN A 194 21.81 1.74 13.53
CA GLN A 194 22.83 2.65 13.04
C GLN A 194 22.14 3.95 12.67
N GLU A 195 22.63 5.00 13.34
CA GLU A 195 22.24 6.40 13.29
C GLU A 195 21.87 6.83 11.86
N MET A 196 20.58 7.15 11.67
CA MET A 196 20.09 8.02 10.60
C MET A 196 20.02 9.44 11.12
#